data_AF-A0A845TYP6-F1
#
_entry.id   AF-A0A845TYP6-F1
#
_cell.length_a   1.000
_cell.length_b   1.000
_cell.length_c   1.000
_cell.angle_alpha   90.00
_cell.angle_beta   90.00
_cell.angle_gamma   90.00
#
_symmetry.space_group_name_H-M   'P 1'
#
loop_
_entity.id
_entity.type
_entity.pdbx_description
1 polymer ?
#
loop_
_entity_poly.entity_id
_entity_poly.type
_entity_poly.pdbx_seq_one_letter_code
_entity_poly.pdbx_strand_id
1 'polypeptide(L)'
;MLQIPQIAQTRELSPYLYEALQKIVAAVNSLGKRVGVDPVPAAQNVTGVNLPAPAAPATIAVAVARGIFNITLGASAGSTTAAQYFVELGADPLFAASVVYPLGTSLAASISLGNVVRYVRARAKYPESGFSPYVIFGGAAPVAVTGGLAQTTDLQANLPLNYTNNATVDSIDAGSSATLRIYGMGGVGSSWTRYTGQGTQTLPAGTITGLAYSTTFYVVWTGTAYQASTSLTNSVNDSYIFAGKPTTVAAGGGGGSPGGGGGTAGNGGRNVL
;
A
#
# COMPACT_ATOMS: atom_id res chain seq x y z
N MET A 1 11.77 -28.01 -32.85
CA MET A 1 12.25 -29.14 -32.00
C MET A 1 13.45 -29.81 -32.65
N LEU A 2 14.62 -29.74 -32.02
CA LEU A 2 15.93 -30.13 -32.54
C LEU A 2 15.94 -31.60 -32.92
N GLN A 3 16.24 -31.86 -34.18
CA GLN A 3 16.48 -33.18 -34.74
C GLN A 3 17.82 -33.13 -35.49
N ILE A 4 18.72 -34.06 -35.19
CA ILE A 4 20.01 -34.18 -35.85
C ILE A 4 20.02 -35.56 -36.53
N PRO A 5 19.60 -35.65 -37.80
CA PRO A 5 19.47 -36.92 -38.53
C PRO A 5 20.76 -37.76 -38.51
N GLN A 6 21.91 -37.09 -38.45
CA GLN A 6 23.25 -37.69 -38.41
C GLN A 6 23.49 -38.53 -37.14
N ILE A 7 22.74 -38.30 -36.04
CA ILE A 7 22.85 -39.14 -34.84
C ILE A 7 22.50 -40.59 -35.17
N ALA A 8 21.57 -40.85 -36.09
CA ALA A 8 21.20 -42.21 -36.47
C ALA A 8 22.39 -43.04 -36.99
N GLN A 9 23.38 -42.39 -37.63
CA GLN A 9 24.59 -43.04 -38.15
C GLN A 9 25.53 -43.52 -37.02
N THR A 10 25.48 -42.88 -35.85
CA THR A 10 26.31 -43.28 -34.70
C THR A 10 25.79 -44.51 -33.96
N ARG A 11 24.56 -44.96 -34.24
CA ARG A 11 23.93 -46.09 -33.55
C ARG A 11 24.69 -47.40 -33.75
N GLU A 12 25.21 -47.64 -34.95
CA GLU A 12 25.95 -48.86 -35.30
C GLU A 12 27.41 -48.82 -34.85
N LEU A 13 28.01 -47.62 -34.79
CA LEU A 13 29.41 -47.43 -34.42
C LEU A 13 29.63 -47.38 -32.90
N SER A 14 28.71 -46.76 -32.15
CA SER A 14 28.80 -46.65 -30.70
C SER A 14 27.43 -46.44 -30.07
N PRO A 15 26.77 -47.51 -29.57
CA PRO A 15 25.44 -47.42 -28.97
C PRO A 15 25.37 -46.47 -27.76
N TYR A 16 26.45 -46.42 -26.95
CA TYR A 16 26.53 -45.52 -25.80
C TYR A 16 26.60 -44.04 -26.21
N LEU A 17 27.36 -43.72 -27.25
CA LEU A 17 27.43 -42.37 -27.79
C LEU A 17 26.08 -41.94 -28.38
N TYR A 18 25.42 -42.83 -29.11
CA TYR A 18 24.08 -42.60 -29.64
C TYR A 18 23.07 -42.23 -28.53
N GLU A 19 23.03 -43.00 -27.45
CA GLU A 19 22.18 -42.74 -26.29
C GLU A 19 22.52 -41.41 -25.61
N ALA A 20 23.81 -41.11 -25.44
CA ALA A 20 24.25 -39.83 -24.87
C ALA A 20 23.80 -38.63 -25.73
N LEU A 21 23.97 -38.72 -27.05
CA LEU A 21 23.55 -37.68 -28.00
C LEU A 21 22.02 -37.51 -28.01
N GLN A 22 21.26 -38.60 -27.96
CA GLN A 22 19.80 -38.51 -27.82
C GLN A 22 19.38 -37.79 -26.54
N LYS A 23 20.01 -38.10 -25.40
CA LYS A 23 19.72 -37.42 -24.13
C LYS A 23 20.06 -35.93 -24.17
N ILE A 24 21.15 -35.55 -24.82
CA ILE A 24 21.51 -34.14 -25.03
C ILE A 24 20.45 -33.44 -25.89
N VAL A 25 20.04 -34.03 -27.02
CA VAL A 25 18.98 -33.46 -27.88
C VAL A 25 17.66 -33.31 -27.12
N ALA A 26 17.28 -34.31 -26.31
CA ALA A 26 16.09 -34.23 -25.48
C ALA A 26 16.20 -33.13 -24.41
N ALA A 27 17.36 -32.99 -23.76
CA ALA A 27 17.62 -31.95 -22.77
C ALA A 27 17.57 -30.55 -23.38
N VAL A 28 18.18 -30.34 -24.54
CA VAL A 28 18.16 -29.06 -25.28
C VAL A 28 16.74 -28.71 -25.71
N ASN A 29 15.95 -29.68 -26.20
CA ASN A 29 14.54 -29.48 -26.53
C ASN A 29 13.68 -29.15 -25.30
N SER A 30 13.95 -29.81 -24.18
CA SER A 30 13.27 -29.53 -22.91
C SER A 30 13.62 -28.14 -22.38
N LEU A 31 14.89 -27.76 -22.45
CA LEU A 31 15.35 -26.42 -22.08
C LEU A 31 14.71 -25.37 -22.97
N GLY A 32 14.77 -25.55 -24.29
CA GLY A 32 14.15 -24.65 -25.26
C GLY A 32 12.66 -24.44 -24.99
N LYS A 33 11.91 -25.51 -24.70
CA LYS A 33 10.52 -25.39 -24.24
C LYS A 33 10.41 -24.58 -22.94
N ARG A 34 11.25 -24.82 -21.94
CA ARG A 34 11.21 -24.07 -20.66
C ARG A 34 11.51 -22.58 -20.84
N VAL A 35 12.49 -22.24 -21.67
CA VAL A 35 12.94 -20.86 -21.87
C VAL A 35 12.21 -20.14 -23.00
N GLY A 36 11.33 -20.83 -23.73
CA GLY A 36 10.63 -20.27 -24.89
C GLY A 36 11.56 -19.99 -26.07
N VAL A 37 12.57 -20.83 -26.31
CA VAL A 37 13.49 -20.75 -27.45
C VAL A 37 13.39 -22.05 -28.24
N ASP A 38 13.10 -22.04 -29.54
CA ASP A 38 13.20 -23.26 -30.36
C ASP A 38 14.69 -23.53 -30.65
N PRO A 39 15.24 -24.68 -30.22
CA PRO A 39 16.64 -25.01 -30.49
C PRO A 39 16.91 -25.43 -31.95
N VAL A 40 15.88 -25.57 -32.78
CA VAL A 40 16.06 -25.66 -34.24
C VAL A 40 16.20 -24.24 -34.78
N PRO A 41 17.25 -23.92 -35.55
CA PRO A 41 17.16 -22.79 -36.45
C PRO A 41 16.02 -23.10 -37.42
N ALA A 42 14.88 -22.42 -37.29
CA ALA A 42 13.87 -22.48 -38.34
C ALA A 42 14.54 -22.16 -39.67
N ALA A 43 14.01 -22.69 -40.79
CA ALA A 43 14.38 -22.18 -42.11
C ALA A 43 14.30 -20.66 -42.02
N GLN A 44 15.46 -20.00 -42.15
CA GLN A 44 15.56 -18.56 -42.01
C GLN A 44 14.66 -17.97 -43.09
N ASN A 45 13.45 -17.52 -42.72
CA ASN A 45 12.85 -16.44 -43.47
C ASN A 45 13.90 -15.33 -43.43
N VAL A 46 14.21 -14.78 -44.59
CA VAL A 46 15.36 -13.92 -44.89
C VAL A 46 15.37 -12.59 -44.09
N THR A 47 14.53 -12.48 -43.07
CA THR A 47 14.37 -11.38 -42.11
C THR A 47 13.91 -11.94 -40.74
N GLY A 48 14.86 -12.24 -39.84
CA GLY A 48 14.67 -12.32 -38.37
C GLY A 48 13.53 -13.20 -37.84
N VAL A 49 13.85 -14.45 -37.47
CA VAL A 49 12.90 -15.47 -37.00
C VAL A 49 12.37 -15.15 -35.58
N ASN A 50 11.10 -14.75 -35.46
CA ASN A 50 10.41 -14.63 -34.17
C ASN A 50 9.77 -15.97 -33.78
N LEU A 51 9.96 -16.42 -32.53
CA LEU A 51 9.15 -17.47 -31.91
C LEU A 51 7.66 -17.09 -32.03
N PRO A 52 6.71 -18.04 -32.20
CA PRO A 52 5.28 -17.70 -32.16
C PRO A 52 4.94 -16.99 -30.84
N ALA A 53 4.13 -15.94 -30.93
CA ALA A 53 3.63 -15.24 -29.76
C ALA A 53 2.85 -16.20 -28.85
N PRO A 54 2.88 -16.02 -27.52
CA PRO A 54 2.02 -16.79 -26.63
C PRO A 54 0.54 -16.48 -26.93
N ALA A 55 -0.35 -17.35 -26.43
CA ALA A 55 -1.77 -17.00 -26.33
C ALA A 55 -1.95 -15.71 -25.52
N ALA A 56 -3.10 -15.04 -25.68
CA ALA A 56 -3.44 -13.92 -24.80
C ALA A 56 -3.52 -14.40 -23.33
N PRO A 57 -3.30 -13.52 -22.34
CA PRO A 57 -3.57 -13.84 -20.95
C PRO A 57 -5.01 -14.34 -20.80
N ALA A 58 -5.20 -15.45 -20.07
CA ALA A 58 -6.48 -16.16 -20.06
C ALA A 58 -7.63 -15.31 -19.46
N THR A 59 -7.30 -14.45 -18.50
CA THR A 59 -8.24 -13.54 -17.83
C THR A 59 -7.57 -12.23 -17.49
N ILE A 60 -8.38 -11.20 -17.25
CA ILE A 60 -7.97 -9.94 -16.63
C ILE A 60 -9.02 -9.54 -15.59
N ALA A 61 -8.57 -9.30 -14.36
CA ALA A 61 -9.38 -8.78 -13.27
C ALA A 61 -8.76 -7.47 -12.78
N VAL A 62 -9.62 -6.48 -12.52
CA VAL A 62 -9.21 -5.17 -12.02
C VAL A 62 -10.03 -4.86 -10.78
N ALA A 63 -9.36 -4.69 -9.66
CA ALA A 63 -9.94 -4.22 -8.41
C ALA A 63 -9.29 -2.90 -8.03
N VAL A 64 -10.08 -1.93 -7.60
CA VAL A 64 -9.59 -0.57 -7.35
C VAL A 64 -10.01 -0.11 -5.98
N ALA A 65 -9.06 0.46 -5.25
CA ALA A 65 -9.30 1.10 -3.98
C ALA A 65 -8.32 2.25 -3.79
N ARG A 66 -8.81 3.41 -3.36
CA ARG A 66 -7.97 4.54 -2.90
C ARG A 66 -6.97 5.04 -3.97
N GLY A 67 -7.36 5.01 -5.23
CA GLY A 67 -6.51 5.39 -6.36
C GLY A 67 -5.45 4.35 -6.74
N ILE A 68 -5.51 3.15 -6.15
CA ILE A 68 -4.63 2.01 -6.47
C ILE A 68 -5.40 1.00 -7.31
N PHE A 69 -4.85 0.70 -8.48
CA PHE A 69 -5.37 -0.30 -9.41
C PHE A 69 -4.63 -1.62 -9.18
N ASN A 70 -5.33 -2.58 -8.58
CA ASN A 70 -4.85 -3.95 -8.42
C ASN A 70 -5.33 -4.78 -9.60
N ILE A 71 -4.38 -5.22 -10.42
CA ILE A 71 -4.64 -5.91 -11.68
C ILE A 71 -4.08 -7.33 -11.56
N THR A 72 -4.92 -8.31 -11.86
CA THR A 72 -4.54 -9.73 -11.86
C THR A 72 -4.83 -10.33 -13.23
N LEU A 73 -3.85 -11.05 -13.77
CA LEU A 73 -3.93 -11.73 -15.06
C LEU A 73 -3.98 -13.24 -14.88
N GLY A 74 -4.74 -13.92 -15.74
CA GLY A 74 -4.64 -15.36 -15.91
C GLY A 74 -3.43 -15.71 -16.78
N ALA A 75 -2.69 -16.75 -16.40
CA ALA A 75 -1.58 -17.24 -17.22
C ALA A 75 -2.06 -17.58 -18.65
N SER A 76 -1.26 -17.23 -19.65
CA SER A 76 -1.59 -17.53 -21.05
C SER A 76 -1.62 -19.04 -21.28
N ALA A 77 -2.62 -19.54 -21.99
CA ALA A 77 -2.79 -20.97 -22.22
C ALA A 77 -1.57 -21.58 -22.92
N GLY A 78 -1.05 -22.69 -22.37
CA GLY A 78 0.14 -23.36 -22.91
C GLY A 78 1.44 -22.55 -22.80
N SER A 79 1.45 -21.42 -22.09
CA SER A 79 2.64 -20.61 -21.93
C SER A 79 3.64 -21.22 -20.96
N THR A 80 4.91 -20.94 -21.20
CA THR A 80 6.02 -21.38 -20.36
C THR A 80 6.35 -20.30 -19.34
N THR A 81 7.22 -20.60 -18.37
CA THR A 81 7.66 -19.64 -17.36
C THR A 81 8.44 -18.44 -17.94
N ALA A 82 8.81 -18.49 -19.23
CA ALA A 82 9.49 -17.41 -19.93
C ALA A 82 8.53 -16.34 -20.50
N ALA A 83 7.21 -16.54 -20.41
CA ALA A 83 6.24 -15.55 -20.87
C ALA A 83 6.34 -14.27 -20.01
N GLN A 84 6.46 -13.14 -20.70
CA GLN A 84 6.48 -11.80 -20.12
C GLN A 84 5.12 -11.14 -20.35
N TYR A 85 4.56 -10.56 -19.30
CA TYR A 85 3.25 -9.91 -19.29
C TYR A 85 3.37 -8.40 -19.24
N PHE A 86 2.42 -7.74 -19.89
CA PHE A 86 2.35 -6.30 -20.03
C PHE A 86 0.91 -5.86 -19.81
N VAL A 87 0.72 -4.83 -19.00
CA VAL A 87 -0.56 -4.17 -18.77
C VAL A 87 -0.51 -2.80 -19.43
N GLU A 88 -1.61 -2.39 -20.04
CA GLU A 88 -1.76 -1.09 -20.65
C GLU A 88 -2.99 -0.39 -20.12
N LEU A 89 -2.82 0.88 -19.73
CA LEU A 89 -3.91 1.72 -19.26
C LEU A 89 -4.12 2.91 -20.19
N GLY A 90 -5.34 3.05 -20.71
CA GLY A 90 -5.77 4.17 -21.54
C GLY A 90 -6.72 5.11 -20.80
N ALA A 91 -6.77 6.38 -21.23
CA ALA A 91 -7.78 7.34 -20.77
C ALA A 91 -9.11 7.23 -21.54
N ASP A 92 -9.10 6.54 -22.68
CA ASP A 92 -10.22 6.32 -23.58
C ASP A 92 -10.35 4.82 -23.94
N PRO A 93 -11.53 4.34 -24.36
CA PRO A 93 -11.74 2.93 -24.67
C PRO A 93 -11.04 2.46 -25.95
N LEU A 94 -10.56 3.37 -26.80
CA LEU A 94 -9.79 3.01 -28.01
C LEU A 94 -8.29 2.86 -27.70
N PHE A 95 -7.87 3.20 -26.48
CA PHE A 95 -6.48 3.16 -26.03
C PHE A 95 -5.55 3.99 -26.93
N ALA A 96 -6.01 5.15 -27.40
CA ALA A 96 -5.25 6.01 -28.31
C ALA A 96 -3.93 6.53 -27.70
N ALA A 97 -3.93 6.76 -26.39
CA ALA A 97 -2.75 7.17 -25.61
C ALA A 97 -2.58 6.30 -24.36
N SER A 98 -2.27 5.01 -24.56
CA SER A 98 -2.07 4.06 -23.46
C SER A 98 -0.66 4.09 -22.87
N VAL A 99 -0.55 3.99 -21.54
CA VAL A 99 0.73 3.78 -20.83
C VAL A 99 0.94 2.28 -20.59
N VAL A 100 2.14 1.78 -20.92
CA VAL A 100 2.52 0.38 -20.78
C VAL A 100 3.27 0.14 -19.46
N TYR A 101 2.85 -0.87 -18.71
CA TYR A 101 3.46 -1.35 -17.48
C TYR A 101 3.98 -2.78 -17.69
N PRO A 102 5.30 -2.98 -17.80
CA PRO A 102 5.88 -4.31 -17.91
C PRO A 102 5.82 -5.01 -16.55
N LEU A 103 5.29 -6.24 -16.53
CA LEU A 103 5.18 -7.07 -15.31
C LEU A 103 6.26 -8.15 -15.24
N GLY A 104 7.03 -8.33 -16.32
CA GLY A 104 7.92 -9.48 -16.44
C GLY A 104 7.12 -10.77 -16.38
N THR A 105 7.53 -11.74 -15.58
CA THR A 105 6.82 -13.02 -15.41
C THR A 105 5.68 -12.95 -14.38
N SER A 106 5.46 -11.79 -13.73
CA SER A 106 4.39 -11.62 -12.76
C SER A 106 3.02 -11.55 -13.44
N LEU A 107 2.02 -12.12 -12.76
CA LEU A 107 0.61 -12.06 -13.15
C LEU A 107 -0.19 -11.02 -12.34
N ALA A 108 0.46 -10.28 -11.45
CA ALA A 108 -0.18 -9.28 -10.61
C ALA A 108 0.58 -7.95 -10.65
N ALA A 109 -0.17 -6.85 -10.57
CA ALA A 109 0.35 -5.49 -10.51
C ALA A 109 -0.49 -4.64 -9.55
N SER A 110 0.16 -3.71 -8.87
CA SER A 110 -0.50 -2.67 -8.07
C SER A 110 0.03 -1.32 -8.51
N ILE A 111 -0.83 -0.49 -9.11
CA ILE A 111 -0.43 0.76 -9.77
C ILE A 111 -1.17 1.92 -9.12
N SER A 112 -0.43 2.86 -8.54
CA SER A 112 -1.00 4.07 -7.92
C SER A 112 -1.18 5.16 -8.97
N LEU A 113 -2.44 5.47 -9.29
CA LEU A 113 -2.81 6.47 -10.31
C LEU A 113 -3.71 7.59 -9.75
N GLY A 114 -4.15 7.47 -8.50
CA GLY A 114 -5.07 8.42 -7.88
C GLY A 114 -6.50 8.28 -8.42
N ASN A 115 -7.33 9.29 -8.17
CA ASN A 115 -8.73 9.29 -8.59
C ASN A 115 -8.88 9.65 -10.08
N VAL A 116 -8.55 8.70 -10.94
CA VAL A 116 -8.66 8.83 -12.40
C VAL A 116 -9.49 7.69 -12.98
N VAL A 117 -10.16 7.95 -14.11
CA VAL A 117 -10.84 6.90 -14.88
C VAL A 117 -9.85 6.32 -15.89
N ARG A 118 -9.79 4.99 -15.97
CA ARG A 118 -8.90 4.26 -16.90
C ARG A 118 -9.61 3.06 -17.51
N TYR A 119 -9.17 2.71 -18.71
CA TYR A 119 -9.47 1.46 -19.40
C TYR A 119 -8.24 0.58 -19.35
N VAL A 120 -8.41 -0.74 -19.15
CA VAL A 120 -7.29 -1.67 -18.93
C VAL A 120 -7.31 -2.79 -19.97
N ARG A 121 -6.15 -3.05 -20.57
CA ARG A 121 -5.90 -4.23 -21.41
C ARG A 121 -4.55 -4.85 -21.07
N ALA A 122 -4.34 -6.11 -21.42
CA ALA A 122 -3.08 -6.80 -21.19
C ALA A 122 -2.71 -7.71 -22.37
N ARG A 123 -1.42 -7.99 -22.51
CA ARG A 123 -0.86 -8.89 -23.52
C ARG A 123 0.41 -9.55 -22.98
N ALA A 124 0.88 -10.58 -23.67
CA ALA A 124 2.09 -11.30 -23.32
C ALA A 124 3.03 -11.40 -24.53
N LYS A 125 4.32 -11.63 -24.28
CA LYS A 125 5.29 -12.08 -25.28
C LYS A 125 6.35 -12.96 -24.65
N TYR A 126 7.03 -13.76 -25.45
CA TYR A 126 8.35 -14.28 -25.12
C TYR A 126 9.42 -13.24 -25.49
N PRO A 127 10.66 -13.37 -24.97
CA PRO A 127 11.74 -12.41 -25.26
C PRO A 127 11.94 -12.16 -26.76
N GLU A 128 11.90 -13.22 -27.57
CA GLU A 128 12.12 -13.21 -29.02
C GLU A 128 10.85 -13.57 -29.82
N SER A 129 9.66 -13.29 -29.29
CA SER A 129 8.40 -13.41 -30.03
C SER A 129 7.76 -12.04 -30.29
N GLY A 130 6.78 -12.04 -31.20
CA GLY A 130 5.77 -10.99 -31.25
C GLY A 130 4.88 -10.99 -30.00
N PHE A 131 4.03 -9.97 -29.88
CA PHE A 131 3.03 -9.90 -28.82
C PHE A 131 1.81 -10.78 -29.12
N SER A 132 1.20 -11.32 -28.07
CA SER A 132 -0.12 -11.94 -28.12
C SER A 132 -1.19 -10.90 -28.50
N PRO A 133 -2.39 -11.34 -28.92
CA PRO A 133 -3.58 -10.50 -28.88
C PRO A 133 -3.82 -9.93 -27.47
N TYR A 134 -4.58 -8.84 -27.41
CA TYR A 134 -4.98 -8.24 -26.13
C TYR A 134 -6.11 -9.03 -25.48
N VAL A 135 -6.04 -9.16 -24.16
CA VAL A 135 -7.23 -9.34 -23.32
C VAL A 135 -7.63 -7.97 -22.78
N ILE A 136 -8.93 -7.63 -22.86
CA ILE A 136 -9.45 -6.32 -22.48
C ILE A 136 -10.40 -6.51 -21.28
N PHE A 137 -10.26 -5.67 -20.26
CA PHE A 137 -11.20 -5.66 -19.15
C PHE A 137 -12.57 -5.18 -19.63
N GLY A 138 -13.60 -6.02 -19.43
CA GLY A 138 -14.93 -5.83 -20.01
C GLY A 138 -15.17 -6.59 -21.33
N GLY A 139 -14.14 -7.22 -21.91
CA GLY A 139 -14.27 -8.00 -23.15
C GLY A 139 -14.30 -7.11 -24.40
N ALA A 140 -15.26 -7.37 -25.30
CA ALA A 140 -15.35 -6.65 -26.58
C ALA A 140 -15.65 -5.14 -26.43
N ALA A 141 -16.34 -4.77 -25.34
CA ALA A 141 -16.58 -3.39 -24.96
C ALA A 141 -15.73 -3.06 -23.72
N PRO A 142 -14.67 -2.25 -23.83
CA PRO A 142 -13.83 -1.88 -22.70
C PRO A 142 -14.65 -1.22 -21.59
N VAL A 143 -14.52 -1.73 -20.36
CA VAL A 143 -15.19 -1.17 -19.19
C VAL A 143 -14.26 -0.19 -18.49
N ALA A 144 -14.79 1.01 -18.21
CA ALA A 144 -14.07 2.03 -17.45
C ALA A 144 -13.95 1.65 -15.98
N VAL A 145 -12.80 1.93 -15.38
CA VAL A 145 -12.53 1.70 -13.96
C VAL A 145 -12.06 3.00 -13.31
N THR A 146 -12.70 3.39 -12.21
CA THR A 146 -12.42 4.64 -11.51
C THR A 146 -11.56 4.39 -10.28
N GLY A 147 -10.43 5.10 -10.18
CA GLY A 147 -9.48 5.07 -9.07
C GLY A 147 -10.11 5.23 -7.68
N GLY A 148 -11.12 6.09 -7.60
CA GLY A 148 -11.77 6.45 -6.34
C GLY A 148 -10.88 7.34 -5.47
N LEU A 149 -11.52 8.03 -4.53
CA LEU A 149 -10.84 8.77 -3.47
C LEU A 149 -10.68 7.84 -2.25
N ALA A 150 -9.62 8.06 -1.47
CA ALA A 150 -9.59 7.50 -0.13
C ALA A 150 -10.68 8.18 0.72
N GLN A 151 -11.55 7.38 1.33
CA GLN A 151 -12.62 7.83 2.22
C GLN A 151 -12.20 7.69 3.69
N THR A 152 -12.92 8.36 4.57
CA THR A 152 -12.70 8.26 6.03
C THR A 152 -12.92 6.84 6.56
N THR A 153 -13.73 6.03 5.88
CA THR A 153 -13.94 4.60 6.15
C THR A 153 -12.77 3.72 5.72
N ASP A 154 -11.85 4.22 4.89
CA ASP A 154 -10.64 3.50 4.46
C ASP A 154 -9.48 3.61 5.46
N LEU A 155 -9.69 4.36 6.54
CA LEU A 155 -8.77 4.44 7.65
C LEU A 155 -8.86 3.15 8.47
N GLN A 156 -7.73 2.48 8.64
CA GLN A 156 -7.59 1.33 9.51
C GLN A 156 -8.14 1.66 10.92
N ALA A 157 -8.81 0.69 11.53
CA ALA A 157 -9.29 0.84 12.90
C ALA A 157 -8.13 1.29 13.80
N ASN A 158 -8.38 2.31 14.63
CA ASN A 158 -7.40 2.94 15.52
C ASN A 158 -6.31 3.80 14.84
N LEU A 159 -6.41 4.11 13.54
CA LEU A 159 -5.61 5.21 13.00
C LEU A 159 -5.93 6.48 13.80
N PRO A 160 -4.93 7.15 14.41
CA PRO A 160 -5.16 8.37 15.17
C PRO A 160 -5.72 9.47 14.28
N LEU A 161 -7.04 9.58 14.20
CA LEU A 161 -7.72 10.74 13.66
C LEU A 161 -7.47 11.90 14.62
N ASN A 162 -6.89 12.98 14.10
CA ASN A 162 -6.48 14.15 14.87
C ASN A 162 -7.61 14.59 15.82
N TYR A 163 -7.26 14.49 17.10
CA TYR A 163 -8.12 14.43 18.28
C TYR A 163 -8.95 15.70 18.46
N THR A 164 -10.24 15.67 18.13
CA THR A 164 -11.20 16.54 18.84
C THR A 164 -11.57 15.87 20.15
N ASN A 165 -11.11 16.44 21.25
CA ASN A 165 -11.66 16.22 22.58
C ASN A 165 -12.21 17.54 23.10
N ASN A 166 -13.10 17.50 24.09
CA ASN A 166 -13.58 18.70 24.78
C ASN A 166 -12.89 18.87 26.16
N ALA A 167 -11.70 18.29 26.32
CA ALA A 167 -10.94 18.43 27.56
C ALA A 167 -10.42 19.87 27.69
N THR A 168 -10.63 20.43 28.87
CA THR A 168 -9.95 21.62 29.35
C THR A 168 -8.83 21.15 30.26
N VAL A 169 -7.61 21.62 29.96
CA VAL A 169 -6.46 21.43 30.83
C VAL A 169 -5.94 22.80 31.22
N ASP A 170 -6.07 23.14 32.49
CA ASP A 170 -5.60 24.42 33.05
C ASP A 170 -4.63 24.21 34.21
N SER A 171 -4.05 25.31 34.70
CA SER A 171 -3.11 25.31 35.82
C SER A 171 -3.48 26.32 36.88
N ILE A 172 -3.29 25.95 38.14
CA ILE A 172 -3.43 26.81 39.32
C ILE A 172 -2.19 26.73 40.21
N ASP A 173 -1.97 27.78 41.00
CA ASP A 173 -0.95 27.83 42.04
C ASP A 173 -1.39 27.00 43.25
N ALA A 174 -0.49 26.18 43.79
CA ALA A 174 -0.68 25.39 45.01
C ALA A 174 0.31 25.78 46.13
N GLY A 175 0.85 27.00 46.09
CA GLY A 175 1.72 27.60 47.10
C GLY A 175 3.20 27.28 46.86
N SER A 176 3.55 26.01 46.69
CA SER A 176 4.95 25.57 46.47
C SER A 176 5.18 24.90 45.12
N SER A 177 4.12 24.63 44.37
CA SER A 177 4.16 24.00 43.04
C SER A 177 2.91 24.36 42.23
N ALA A 178 2.94 24.07 40.93
CA ALA A 178 1.76 24.16 40.09
C ALA A 178 0.92 22.87 40.19
N THR A 179 -0.39 23.05 40.06
CA THR A 179 -1.34 21.94 39.87
C THR A 179 -2.00 22.08 38.51
N LEU A 180 -2.07 20.98 37.75
CA LEU A 180 -2.88 20.89 36.54
C LEU A 180 -4.22 20.23 36.85
N ARG A 181 -5.30 20.79 36.28
CA ARG A 181 -6.65 20.20 36.36
C ARG A 181 -7.13 19.84 34.96
N ILE A 182 -7.73 18.67 34.83
CA ILE A 182 -8.25 18.10 33.58
C ILE A 182 -9.74 17.88 33.77
N TYR A 183 -10.58 18.51 32.93
CA TYR A 183 -12.02 18.43 33.06
C TYR A 183 -12.74 18.73 31.75
N GLY A 184 -14.03 18.39 31.64
CA GLY A 184 -14.84 18.65 30.45
C GLY A 184 -15.62 19.96 30.50
N MET A 185 -16.63 20.06 29.64
CA MET A 185 -17.43 21.29 29.48
C MET A 185 -18.25 21.67 30.71
N GLY A 186 -18.43 20.77 31.67
CA GLY A 186 -19.13 21.04 32.93
C GLY A 186 -18.28 21.79 33.98
N GLY A 187 -17.05 22.16 33.66
CA GLY A 187 -16.12 22.82 34.59
C GLY A 187 -15.32 21.81 35.43
N VAL A 188 -14.56 22.33 36.41
CA VAL A 188 -13.63 21.53 37.23
C VAL A 188 -14.36 20.36 37.90
N GLY A 189 -13.84 19.14 37.71
CA GLY A 189 -14.42 17.91 38.25
C GLY A 189 -15.38 17.19 37.29
N SER A 190 -15.80 17.83 36.19
CA SER A 190 -16.62 17.17 35.16
C SER A 190 -15.79 16.28 34.23
N SER A 191 -16.34 15.14 33.84
CA SER A 191 -15.76 14.27 32.81
C SER A 191 -15.71 14.97 31.45
N TRP A 192 -14.78 14.55 30.60
CA TRP A 192 -14.66 15.03 29.23
C TRP A 192 -14.85 13.89 28.23
N THR A 193 -15.14 14.26 27.00
CA THR A 193 -15.44 13.35 25.89
C THR A 193 -14.38 13.47 24.82
N ARG A 194 -13.86 12.32 24.40
CA ARG A 194 -13.06 12.14 23.20
C ARG A 194 -13.97 11.67 22.08
N TYR A 195 -13.89 12.34 20.94
CA TYR A 195 -14.57 11.91 19.73
C TYR A 195 -13.61 11.08 18.88
N THR A 196 -14.03 9.87 18.51
CA THR A 196 -13.26 8.94 17.66
C THR A 196 -14.10 8.49 16.48
N GLY A 197 -13.46 7.89 15.47
CA GLY A 197 -14.20 7.23 14.37
C GLY A 197 -15.08 6.07 14.82
N GLN A 198 -14.90 5.54 16.04
CA GLN A 198 -15.69 4.45 16.62
C GLN A 198 -16.77 4.95 17.61
N GLY A 199 -16.96 6.27 17.72
CA GLY A 199 -17.92 6.89 18.62
C GLY A 199 -17.26 7.74 19.70
N THR A 200 -18.00 7.98 20.77
CA THR A 200 -17.59 8.85 21.89
C THR A 200 -17.08 8.05 23.07
N GLN A 201 -15.92 8.42 23.60
CA GLN A 201 -15.39 7.88 24.85
C GLN A 201 -15.42 8.97 25.93
N THR A 202 -16.03 8.67 27.08
CA THR A 202 -16.04 9.58 28.24
C THR A 202 -14.90 9.22 29.19
N LEU A 203 -14.10 10.21 29.58
CA LEU A 203 -12.97 10.08 30.48
C LEU A 203 -13.20 10.89 31.76
N PRO A 204 -12.76 10.38 32.93
CA PRO A 204 -12.96 11.06 34.20
C PRO A 204 -12.16 12.36 34.28
N ALA A 205 -12.59 13.31 35.10
CA ALA A 205 -11.76 14.45 35.47
C ALA A 205 -10.51 14.00 36.25
N GLY A 206 -9.48 14.85 36.33
CA GLY A 206 -8.29 14.54 37.11
C GLY A 206 -7.45 15.74 37.47
N THR A 207 -6.48 15.50 38.35
CA THR A 207 -5.57 16.51 38.88
C THR A 207 -4.16 15.94 38.93
N ILE A 208 -3.16 16.75 38.55
CA ILE A 208 -1.74 16.42 38.70
C ILE A 208 -1.10 17.53 39.53
N THR A 209 -0.57 17.21 40.70
CA THR A 209 0.05 18.16 41.64
C THR A 209 1.57 18.08 41.60
N GLY A 210 2.27 19.03 42.21
CA GLY A 210 3.73 18.95 42.38
C GLY A 210 4.52 19.27 41.11
N LEU A 211 3.92 19.98 40.16
CA LEU A 211 4.56 20.31 38.90
C LEU A 211 5.36 21.61 39.02
N ALA A 212 6.42 21.73 38.21
CA ALA A 212 7.19 22.96 38.12
C ALA A 212 6.31 24.10 37.55
N TYR A 213 6.52 25.31 38.06
CA TYR A 213 5.89 26.53 37.52
C TYR A 213 6.42 26.86 36.12
N SER A 214 5.66 27.66 35.37
CA SER A 214 6.03 28.19 34.04
C SER A 214 6.59 27.13 33.08
N THR A 215 6.10 25.89 33.16
CA THR A 215 6.61 24.74 32.42
C THR A 215 5.50 24.17 31.55
N THR A 216 5.80 23.91 30.27
CA THR A 216 4.86 23.27 29.36
C THR A 216 4.88 21.77 29.54
N PHE A 217 3.70 21.17 29.70
CA PHE A 217 3.53 19.73 29.82
C PHE A 217 2.62 19.18 28.72
N TYR A 218 2.91 17.96 28.29
CA TYR A 218 2.00 17.10 27.53
C TYR A 218 1.23 16.25 28.52
N VAL A 219 -0.09 16.42 28.57
CA VAL A 219 -0.96 15.69 29.50
C VAL A 219 -1.69 14.58 28.76
N VAL A 220 -1.56 13.37 29.27
CA VAL A 220 -2.15 12.16 28.70
C VAL A 220 -2.89 11.36 29.76
N TRP A 221 -3.92 10.63 29.34
CA TRP A 221 -4.59 9.58 30.11
C TRP A 221 -4.01 8.22 29.74
N THR A 222 -3.53 7.46 30.73
CA THR A 222 -2.83 6.17 30.51
C THR A 222 -3.75 4.96 30.44
N GLY A 223 -5.07 5.17 30.59
CA GLY A 223 -6.05 4.11 30.84
C GLY A 223 -6.47 4.03 32.31
N THR A 224 -5.61 4.47 33.24
CA THR A 224 -5.87 4.41 34.69
C THR A 224 -5.65 5.73 35.42
N ALA A 225 -4.72 6.57 34.95
CA ALA A 225 -4.40 7.85 35.58
C ALA A 225 -3.95 8.89 34.55
N TYR A 226 -3.89 10.15 34.97
CA TYR A 226 -3.27 11.21 34.20
C TYR A 226 -1.76 11.27 34.45
N GLN A 227 -1.00 11.53 33.39
CA GLN A 227 0.43 11.79 33.47
C GLN A 227 0.77 13.08 32.71
N ALA A 228 1.79 13.77 33.19
CA ALA A 228 2.35 14.97 32.58
C ALA A 228 3.83 14.72 32.25
N SER A 229 4.24 15.05 31.03
CA SER A 229 5.64 14.99 30.61
C SER A 229 6.07 16.28 29.94
N THR A 230 7.32 16.69 30.12
CA THR A 230 7.92 17.82 29.39
C THR A 230 8.38 17.43 27.99
N SER A 231 8.41 16.14 27.66
CA SER A 231 8.82 15.62 26.35
C SER A 231 7.68 14.86 25.68
N LEU A 232 7.42 15.21 24.42
CA LEU A 232 6.43 14.52 23.60
C LEU A 232 6.76 13.02 23.47
N THR A 233 8.02 12.66 23.25
CA THR A 233 8.48 11.27 23.05
C THR A 233 8.15 10.35 24.22
N ASN A 234 8.05 10.89 25.44
CA ASN A 234 7.68 10.11 26.63
C ASN A 234 6.16 10.01 26.82
N SER A 235 5.36 10.69 25.99
CA SER A 235 3.89 10.73 26.03
C SER A 235 3.21 10.07 24.82
N VAL A 236 3.98 9.48 23.90
CA VAL A 236 3.50 8.84 22.65
C VAL A 236 3.35 7.31 22.74
N ASN A 237 3.12 6.73 23.92
CA ASN A 237 2.71 5.32 23.94
C ASN A 237 1.36 5.19 23.22
N ASP A 238 1.22 4.22 22.31
CA ASP A 238 -0.01 4.03 21.51
C ASP A 238 -1.28 3.83 22.36
N SER A 239 -1.13 3.37 23.61
CA SER A 239 -2.24 3.20 24.55
C SER A 239 -2.68 4.49 25.25
N TYR A 240 -1.91 5.58 25.14
CA TYR A 240 -2.17 6.83 25.84
C TYR A 240 -3.12 7.74 25.05
N ILE A 241 -3.97 8.47 25.78
CA ILE A 241 -4.95 9.39 25.20
C ILE A 241 -4.55 10.81 25.55
N PHE A 242 -4.23 11.62 24.54
CA PHE A 242 -3.87 13.02 24.72
C PHE A 242 -5.04 13.87 25.22
N ALA A 243 -4.82 14.60 26.32
CA ALA A 243 -5.79 15.49 26.92
C ALA A 243 -5.50 16.97 26.59
N GLY A 244 -4.23 17.40 26.61
CA GLY A 244 -3.87 18.79 26.29
C GLY A 244 -2.39 19.13 26.52
N LYS A 245 -1.99 20.34 26.13
CA LYS A 245 -0.63 20.88 26.30
C LYS A 245 -0.63 22.22 27.06
N PRO A 246 -0.94 22.23 28.38
CA PRO A 246 -0.92 23.46 29.16
C PRO A 246 0.50 23.94 29.43
N THR A 247 0.64 25.23 29.71
CA THR A 247 1.81 25.79 30.43
C THR A 247 1.36 26.16 31.83
N THR A 248 2.07 25.64 32.84
CA THR A 248 1.73 25.89 34.23
C THR A 248 1.86 27.37 34.60
N VAL A 249 1.10 27.82 35.60
CA VAL A 249 1.20 29.20 36.13
C VAL A 249 2.60 29.53 36.66
N ALA A 250 2.88 30.82 36.84
CA ALA A 250 3.96 31.27 37.71
C ALA A 250 3.54 31.19 39.19
N ALA A 251 4.52 31.18 40.10
CA ALA A 251 4.26 31.24 41.55
C ALA A 251 3.51 32.53 41.93
N GLY A 252 2.48 32.43 42.77
CA GLY A 252 1.60 33.55 43.12
C GLY A 252 0.63 33.97 42.00
N GLY A 253 0.64 33.29 40.85
CA GLY A 253 -0.18 33.61 39.69
C GLY A 253 -1.49 32.83 39.66
N GLY A 254 -2.61 33.52 39.40
CA GLY A 254 -3.88 32.88 39.06
C GLY A 254 -4.03 32.66 37.55
N GLY A 255 -4.29 31.42 37.13
CA GLY A 255 -4.81 31.09 35.79
C GLY A 255 -3.75 30.88 34.69
N GLY A 256 -3.27 29.65 34.55
CA GLY A 256 -2.32 29.28 33.49
C GLY A 256 -3.00 29.28 32.12
N SER A 257 -2.21 29.35 31.04
CA SER A 257 -2.78 29.29 29.69
C SER A 257 -3.42 27.91 29.48
N PRO A 258 -4.74 27.85 29.20
CA PRO A 258 -5.39 26.59 28.91
C PRO A 258 -4.76 25.99 27.64
N GLY A 259 -4.41 24.71 27.71
CA GLY A 259 -3.82 23.97 26.59
C GLY A 259 -4.74 22.90 26.01
N GLY A 260 -6.02 22.92 26.40
CA GLY A 260 -7.05 21.99 25.97
C GLY A 260 -7.86 22.53 24.79
N GLY A 261 -8.49 21.64 24.01
CA GLY A 261 -9.24 21.95 22.78
C GLY A 261 -10.59 22.67 23.00
N GLY A 262 -10.83 23.26 24.16
CA GLY A 262 -12.12 23.85 24.53
C GLY A 262 -12.38 25.24 23.96
N GLY A 263 -13.41 25.37 23.12
CA GLY A 263 -14.26 26.57 23.04
C GLY A 263 -14.04 27.55 21.89
N THR A 264 -12.81 27.77 21.43
CA THR A 264 -12.54 28.67 20.29
C THR A 264 -11.48 28.04 19.40
N ALA A 265 -11.91 27.16 18.49
CA ALA A 265 -11.18 26.67 17.31
C ALA A 265 -9.64 26.79 17.39
N GLY A 266 -9.05 26.25 18.46
CA GLY A 266 -7.60 26.27 18.66
C GLY A 266 -7.05 25.27 17.67
N ASN A 267 -6.42 25.78 16.60
CA ASN A 267 -5.80 25.00 15.55
C ASN A 267 -5.13 23.77 16.13
N GLY A 268 -5.74 22.60 15.89
CA GLY A 268 -5.12 21.32 16.15
C GLY A 268 -3.78 21.32 15.43
N GLY A 269 -2.70 21.46 16.21
CA GLY A 269 -1.36 21.46 15.69
C GLY A 269 -1.15 20.18 14.91
N ARG A 270 -1.02 20.30 13.59
CA ARG A 270 -0.58 19.23 12.72
C ARG A 270 0.82 18.83 13.19
N ASN A 271 0.92 17.77 14.00
CA ASN A 271 2.18 17.05 14.15
C ASN A 271 2.40 16.30 12.84
N VAL A 272 3.18 16.92 11.97
CA VAL A 272 3.82 16.24 10.86
C VAL A 272 4.88 15.35 11.50
N LEU A 273 4.66 14.03 11.47
CA LEU A 273 5.76 13.06 11.47
C LEU A 273 6.34 13.02 10.05
#